data_AF-A0A813E5Z6-F1
#
_entry.id   AF-A0A813E5Z6-F1
#
_cell.length_a   1.000
_cell.length_b   1.000
_cell.length_c   1.000
_cell.angle_alpha   90.00
_cell.angle_beta   90.00
_cell.angle_gamma   90.00
#
_symmetry.space_group_name_H-M   'P 1'
#
loop_
_entity.id
_entity.type
_entity.pdbx_description
1 polymer ?
#
loop_
_entity_poly.entity_id
_entity_poly.type
_entity_poly.pdbx_seq_one_letter_code
_entity_poly.pdbx_strand_id
1 'polypeptide(L)'
;MEIAMDVLELCKQAQGDKIAGVAIASNDLDFFEVLERTQSQGMKVWLCMRAHSRSQSGISPLAQRAAADAGVEIIVYGQTIKEIPKMVPLISIHDCIAKVHGIRPVHDDLRSFPDLESLSLSLMQYGYLAANQVAMATLVAATVKFFHVNKLGPLIIDPHTIGFHQCLAAFQKNASATWLTNPGNLIYVHPRGRTRSSRSSSKIIAQGPFIVQDSTQLVSEILDRLGYSSPELNLQETIDMFWDGNIGFLKRRGISVATVEGEQKLEALEREFRLDLPQDWHPPRSDVNLRDFLLGKGFLDRKDALREQVKLAIKKFLQSRGQSVPPKRSYLQLVADALNVVNKDDPCRRI
;
A
#
# COMPACT_ATOMS: atom_id res chain seq x y z
N MET A 1 32.12 3.41 23.32
CA MET A 1 33.48 2.89 23.15
C MET A 1 33.84 1.85 24.21
N GLU A 2 33.83 2.19 25.50
CA GLU A 2 34.19 1.27 26.60
C GLU A 2 33.42 -0.06 26.55
N ILE A 3 32.10 0.01 26.37
CA ILE A 3 31.24 -1.17 26.22
C ILE A 3 31.71 -2.12 25.09
N ALA A 4 32.22 -1.59 23.97
CA ALA A 4 32.67 -2.42 22.85
C ALA A 4 34.00 -3.13 23.17
N MET A 5 34.88 -2.47 23.92
CA MET A 5 36.12 -3.06 24.41
C MET A 5 35.86 -4.11 25.49
N ASP A 6 34.93 -3.85 26.41
CA ASP A 6 34.53 -4.80 27.45
C ASP A 6 33.97 -6.09 26.83
N VAL A 7 33.11 -5.96 25.81
CA VAL A 7 32.58 -7.11 25.07
C VAL A 7 33.70 -7.90 24.38
N LEU A 8 34.69 -7.21 23.79
CA LEU A 8 35.83 -7.86 23.17
C LEU A 8 36.69 -8.63 24.18
N GLU A 9 36.96 -8.04 25.35
CA GLU A 9 37.68 -8.70 26.43
C GLU A 9 36.93 -9.92 26.96
N LEU A 10 35.61 -9.81 27.14
CA LEU A 10 34.76 -10.94 27.53
C LEU A 10 34.80 -12.06 26.48
N CYS A 11 34.76 -11.73 25.19
CA CYS A 11 34.90 -12.73 24.12
C CYS A 11 36.25 -13.44 24.16
N LYS A 12 37.35 -12.70 24.39
CA LYS A 12 38.69 -13.26 24.55
C LYS A 12 38.79 -14.19 25.75
N GLN A 13 38.24 -13.78 26.89
CA GLN A 13 38.22 -14.61 28.10
C GLN A 13 37.42 -15.91 27.88
N ALA A 14 36.30 -15.82 27.14
CA ALA A 14 35.44 -16.97 26.89
C ALA A 14 36.01 -17.96 25.85
N GLN A 15 36.74 -17.50 24.84
CA GLN A 15 37.24 -18.34 23.74
C GLN A 15 38.76 -18.59 23.77
N GLY A 16 39.49 -17.94 24.68
CA GLY A 16 40.95 -17.94 24.76
C GLY A 16 41.60 -17.23 23.56
N ASP A 17 42.89 -17.48 23.35
CA ASP A 17 43.69 -16.91 22.23
C ASP A 17 43.29 -17.42 20.83
N LYS A 18 42.11 -18.05 20.68
CA LYS A 18 41.64 -18.64 19.42
C LYS A 18 40.94 -17.63 18.49
N ILE A 19 40.75 -16.39 18.91
CA ILE A 19 40.08 -15.36 18.11
C ILE A 19 41.07 -14.83 17.06
N ALA A 20 40.89 -15.24 15.81
CA ALA A 20 41.72 -14.80 14.68
C ALA A 20 41.39 -13.36 14.22
N GLY A 21 40.24 -12.81 14.60
CA GLY A 21 39.87 -11.43 14.28
C GLY A 21 38.47 -11.02 14.73
N VAL A 22 38.14 -9.74 14.53
CA VAL A 22 36.93 -9.07 15.02
C VAL A 22 36.27 -8.32 13.87
N ALA A 23 34.95 -8.50 13.70
CA ALA A 23 34.17 -7.75 12.73
C ALA A 23 33.12 -6.89 13.45
N ILE A 24 33.13 -5.57 13.22
CA ILE A 24 32.18 -4.63 13.83
C ILE A 24 31.21 -4.15 12.77
N ALA A 25 29.91 -4.38 12.98
CA ALA A 25 28.86 -3.88 12.09
C ALA A 25 28.37 -2.50 12.54
N SER A 26 28.86 -1.44 11.90
CA SER A 26 28.48 -0.05 12.22
C SER A 26 28.63 0.86 11.00
N ASN A 27 27.80 1.92 10.96
CA ASN A 27 27.98 3.04 10.04
C ASN A 27 28.60 4.27 10.73
N ASP A 28 28.86 4.17 12.02
CA ASP A 28 29.40 5.24 12.86
C ASP A 28 30.94 5.18 12.85
N LEU A 29 31.57 6.33 12.58
CA LEU A 29 33.02 6.46 12.49
C LEU A 29 33.70 6.36 13.86
N ASP A 30 32.96 6.58 14.95
CA ASP A 30 33.51 6.52 16.31
C ASP A 30 34.01 5.10 16.69
N PHE A 31 33.66 4.08 15.91
CA PHE A 31 34.16 2.71 16.08
C PHE A 31 35.56 2.50 15.50
N PHE A 32 36.13 3.45 14.75
CA PHE A 32 37.52 3.33 14.26
C PHE A 32 38.51 3.24 15.41
N GLU A 33 38.34 4.01 16.49
CA GLU A 33 39.23 3.95 17.66
C GLU A 33 39.21 2.56 18.32
N VAL A 34 38.04 1.91 18.36
CA VAL A 34 37.91 0.52 18.86
C VAL A 34 38.67 -0.44 17.95
N LEU A 35 38.54 -0.27 16.63
CA LEU A 35 39.21 -1.13 15.64
C LEU A 35 40.73 -0.96 15.66
N GLU A 36 41.24 0.27 15.78
CA GLU A 36 42.67 0.56 15.91
C GLU A 36 43.27 -0.08 17.15
N ARG A 37 42.63 0.08 18.32
CA ARG A 37 43.07 -0.55 19.57
C ARG A 37 43.01 -2.08 19.50
N THR A 38 42.01 -2.61 18.81
CA THR A 38 41.87 -4.06 18.58
C THR A 38 42.98 -4.57 17.66
N GLN A 39 43.33 -3.82 16.63
CA GLN A 39 44.42 -4.16 15.72
C GLN A 39 45.80 -4.05 16.39
N SER A 40 46.03 -3.04 17.24
CA SER A 40 47.30 -2.90 17.97
C SER A 40 47.57 -4.08 18.93
N GLN A 41 46.53 -4.84 19.28
CA GLN A 41 46.63 -6.10 20.02
C GLN A 41 46.91 -7.33 19.13
N GLY A 42 47.23 -7.13 17.84
CA GLY A 42 47.61 -8.18 16.90
C GLY A 42 46.45 -8.94 16.24
N MET A 43 45.21 -8.48 16.40
CA MET A 43 44.04 -9.12 15.78
C MET A 43 43.73 -8.55 14.40
N LYS A 44 43.22 -9.40 13.49
CA LYS A 44 42.64 -8.92 12.24
C LYS A 44 41.30 -8.25 12.51
N VAL A 45 41.05 -7.08 11.92
CA VAL A 45 39.85 -6.29 12.16
C VAL A 45 39.11 -5.96 10.87
N TRP A 46 37.79 -6.01 10.91
CA TRP A 46 36.91 -5.65 9.81
C TRP A 46 35.83 -4.66 10.26
N LEU A 47 35.61 -3.62 9.47
CA LEU A 47 34.45 -2.75 9.62
C LEU A 47 33.38 -3.18 8.62
N CYS A 48 32.32 -3.79 9.12
CA CYS A 48 31.16 -4.13 8.32
C CYS A 48 30.26 -2.88 8.20
N MET A 49 30.15 -2.30 7.00
CA MET A 49 29.29 -1.15 6.72
C MET A 49 28.09 -1.54 5.86
N ARG A 50 26.91 -0.99 6.16
CA ARG A 50 25.71 -1.26 5.37
C ARG A 50 25.69 -0.39 4.11
N ALA A 51 25.63 -0.99 2.92
CA ALA A 51 25.47 -0.25 1.68
C ALA A 51 24.17 0.57 1.71
N HIS A 52 24.29 1.88 1.51
CA HIS A 52 23.13 2.72 1.25
C HIS A 52 22.74 2.59 -0.22
N SER A 53 21.45 2.37 -0.50
CA SER A 53 20.91 1.98 -1.81
C SER A 53 21.02 3.04 -2.92
N ARG A 54 21.81 4.10 -2.73
CA ARG A 54 21.90 5.25 -3.65
C ARG A 54 23.31 5.54 -4.18
N SER A 55 24.36 4.88 -3.68
CA SER A 55 25.72 5.02 -4.24
C SER A 55 26.32 3.65 -4.56
N GLN A 56 26.97 3.54 -5.74
CA GLN A 56 27.57 2.29 -6.21
C GLN A 56 28.63 1.72 -5.25
N SER A 57 29.25 2.56 -4.42
CA SER A 57 30.22 2.15 -3.40
C SER A 57 29.66 2.06 -1.98
N GLY A 58 28.50 2.68 -1.68
CA GLY A 58 27.84 2.64 -0.36
C GLY A 58 28.60 3.26 0.82
N ILE A 59 29.89 3.57 0.66
CA ILE A 59 30.81 4.04 1.72
C ILE A 59 31.18 5.52 1.47
N SER A 60 31.21 6.34 2.51
CA SER A 60 31.69 7.72 2.41
C SER A 60 33.22 7.75 2.18
N PRO A 61 33.76 8.71 1.39
CA PRO A 61 35.20 8.86 1.24
C PRO A 61 35.94 9.02 2.57
N LEU A 62 35.27 9.65 3.55
CA LEU A 62 35.80 9.81 4.91
C LEU A 62 35.97 8.47 5.62
N ALA A 63 35.00 7.55 5.52
CA ALA A 63 35.09 6.21 6.09
C ALA A 63 36.17 5.36 5.40
N GLN A 64 36.31 5.49 4.07
CA GLN A 64 37.38 4.81 3.33
C GLN A 64 38.76 5.28 3.79
N ARG A 65 38.93 6.60 3.97
CA ARG A 65 40.18 7.17 4.45
C ARG A 65 40.48 6.76 5.89
N ALA A 66 39.51 6.87 6.79
CA ALA A 66 39.66 6.46 8.18
C ALA A 66 40.02 4.96 8.30
N ALA A 67 39.40 4.09 7.48
CA ALA A 67 39.75 2.68 7.47
C ALA A 67 41.16 2.41 6.92
N ALA A 68 41.57 3.13 5.88
CA ALA A 68 42.91 3.01 5.34
C ALA A 68 43.98 3.48 6.35
N ASP A 69 43.74 4.62 7.01
CA ASP A 69 44.62 5.17 8.04
C ASP A 69 44.71 4.23 9.25
N ALA A 70 43.59 3.60 9.63
CA ALA A 70 43.49 2.64 10.71
C ALA A 70 43.90 1.20 10.33
N GLY A 71 44.34 0.94 9.08
CA GLY A 71 44.68 -0.42 8.62
C GLY A 71 43.53 -1.43 8.67
N VAL A 72 42.27 -0.98 8.66
CA VAL A 72 41.06 -1.81 8.77
C VAL A 72 40.50 -2.13 7.38
N GLU A 73 40.11 -3.39 7.16
CA GLU A 73 39.41 -3.82 5.95
C GLU A 73 37.90 -3.51 6.07
N ILE A 74 37.33 -2.74 5.15
CA ILE A 74 35.88 -2.48 5.11
C ILE A 74 35.17 -3.62 4.37
N ILE A 75 34.22 -4.27 5.03
CA ILE A 75 33.29 -5.23 4.41
C ILE A 75 31.95 -4.51 4.18
N VAL A 76 31.59 -4.28 2.92
CA VAL A 76 30.27 -3.73 2.60
C VAL A 76 29.25 -4.86 2.56
N TYR A 77 28.27 -4.81 3.45
CA TYR A 77 27.15 -5.75 3.45
C TYR A 77 25.84 -5.02 3.12
N GLY A 78 24.88 -5.72 2.56
CA GLY A 78 23.66 -5.09 2.07
C GLY A 78 23.81 -4.38 0.71
N GLN A 79 24.95 -4.57 0.00
CA GLN A 79 24.87 -4.68 -1.45
C GLN A 79 23.86 -5.79 -1.69
N THR A 80 22.68 -5.40 -2.15
CA THR A 80 21.55 -6.27 -2.35
C THR A 80 22.06 -7.48 -3.13
N ILE A 81 21.93 -8.68 -2.55
CA ILE A 81 21.72 -9.91 -3.32
C ILE A 81 20.91 -9.46 -4.52
N LYS A 82 21.50 -9.48 -5.74
CA LYS A 82 20.94 -8.93 -7.00
C LYS A 82 19.45 -8.84 -6.82
N GLU A 83 18.91 -7.63 -6.56
CA GLU A 83 17.57 -7.45 -6.01
C GLU A 83 16.66 -8.50 -6.63
N ILE A 84 16.26 -9.51 -5.84
CA ILE A 84 15.32 -10.52 -6.36
C ILE A 84 14.21 -9.68 -6.97
N PRO A 85 13.98 -9.77 -8.30
CA PRO A 85 13.15 -8.82 -9.00
C PRO A 85 11.85 -8.71 -8.22
N LYS A 86 11.60 -7.53 -7.62
CA LYS A 86 10.47 -7.36 -6.72
C LYS A 86 9.23 -7.74 -7.50
N MET A 87 8.52 -8.78 -7.06
CA MET A 87 7.29 -9.19 -7.73
C MET A 87 6.38 -7.97 -7.78
N VAL A 88 6.04 -7.54 -8.98
CA VAL A 88 5.11 -6.44 -9.23
C VAL A 88 3.72 -7.07 -9.23
N PRO A 89 2.75 -6.47 -8.52
CA PRO A 89 1.37 -6.93 -8.65
C PRO A 89 0.88 -6.65 -10.07
N LEU A 90 0.39 -7.70 -10.72
CA LEU A 90 -0.44 -7.62 -11.91
C LEU A 90 -1.88 -7.72 -11.44
N ILE A 91 -2.64 -6.65 -11.64
CA ILE A 91 -4.06 -6.62 -11.33
C ILE A 91 -4.81 -6.81 -12.63
N SER A 92 -5.62 -7.86 -12.73
CA SER A 92 -6.49 -8.11 -13.89
C SER A 92 -7.96 -8.09 -13.49
N ILE A 93 -8.81 -7.49 -14.30
CA ILE A 93 -10.28 -7.51 -14.12
C ILE A 93 -10.92 -8.40 -15.20
N HIS A 94 -11.83 -9.27 -14.78
CA HIS A 94 -12.67 -10.09 -15.64
C HIS A 94 -14.04 -10.24 -15.00
N ASP A 95 -15.11 -10.00 -15.76
CA ASP A 95 -16.50 -10.08 -15.26
C ASP A 95 -16.71 -9.33 -13.93
N CYS A 96 -16.18 -8.10 -13.85
CA CYS A 96 -16.23 -7.24 -12.66
C CYS A 96 -15.47 -7.76 -11.42
N ILE A 97 -14.70 -8.86 -11.56
CA ILE A 97 -13.89 -9.44 -10.49
C ILE A 97 -12.42 -9.15 -10.78
N ALA A 98 -11.77 -8.44 -9.86
CA ALA A 98 -10.33 -8.25 -9.89
C ALA A 98 -9.58 -9.45 -9.31
N LYS A 99 -8.46 -9.81 -9.94
CA LYS A 99 -7.49 -10.79 -9.48
C LYS A 99 -6.12 -10.14 -9.38
N VAL A 100 -5.37 -10.50 -8.36
CA VAL A 100 -4.00 -10.00 -8.14
C VAL A 100 -3.03 -11.16 -8.29
N HIS A 101 -2.12 -11.04 -9.23
CA HIS A 101 -1.05 -11.99 -9.49
C HIS A 101 0.29 -11.33 -9.22
N GLY A 102 1.24 -12.04 -8.62
CA GLY A 102 2.61 -11.56 -8.58
C GLY A 102 3.31 -11.91 -9.90
N ILE A 103 3.88 -10.94 -10.60
CA ILE A 103 4.72 -11.18 -11.76
C ILE A 103 6.13 -10.64 -11.54
N ARG A 104 7.11 -11.24 -12.21
CA ARG A 104 8.44 -10.63 -12.27
C ARG A 104 8.34 -9.38 -13.16
N PRO A 105 8.94 -8.25 -12.76
CA PRO A 105 8.97 -7.06 -13.60
C PRO A 105 9.63 -7.42 -14.93
N VAL A 106 8.88 -7.23 -16.01
CA VAL A 106 9.45 -7.21 -17.36
C VAL A 106 10.24 -5.90 -17.46
N HIS A 107 11.47 -5.96 -18.01
CA HIS A 107 12.42 -4.84 -18.06
C HIS A 107 11.82 -3.53 -18.59
N ASP A 108 12.45 -2.40 -18.23
CA ASP A 108 12.07 -0.97 -18.21
C ASP A 108 11.14 -0.35 -19.29
N ASP A 109 10.73 -1.07 -20.33
CA ASP A 109 9.90 -0.53 -21.41
C ASP A 109 8.41 -0.32 -21.05
N LEU A 110 7.96 -0.80 -19.88
CA LEU A 110 6.59 -0.60 -19.42
C LEU A 110 6.27 0.85 -19.02
N ARG A 111 7.23 1.78 -19.06
CA ARG A 111 7.06 3.16 -18.58
C ARG A 111 6.64 4.16 -19.65
N SER A 112 6.87 3.88 -20.93
CA SER A 112 6.48 4.76 -22.02
C SER A 112 5.46 4.06 -22.92
N PHE A 113 4.24 4.60 -22.96
CA PHE A 113 3.22 4.20 -23.93
C PHE A 113 3.13 5.29 -25.00
N PRO A 114 3.76 5.12 -26.18
CA PRO A 114 3.84 6.17 -27.19
C PRO A 114 2.47 6.54 -27.80
N ASP A 115 1.48 5.64 -27.71
CA ASP A 115 0.21 5.77 -28.44
C ASP A 115 -0.99 6.19 -27.56
N LEU A 116 -0.76 6.92 -26.46
CA LEU A 116 -1.86 7.34 -25.55
C LEU A 116 -2.90 8.20 -26.29
N GLU A 117 -2.45 9.00 -27.24
CA GLU A 117 -3.33 9.85 -28.05
C GLU A 117 -4.25 9.02 -28.93
N SER A 118 -3.71 8.04 -29.66
CA SER A 118 -4.50 7.15 -30.51
C SER A 118 -5.55 6.38 -29.71
N LEU A 119 -5.15 5.82 -28.56
CA LEU A 119 -6.07 5.12 -27.66
C LEU A 119 -7.18 6.06 -27.15
N SER A 120 -6.80 7.28 -26.74
CA SER A 120 -7.76 8.27 -26.25
C SER A 120 -8.78 8.66 -27.33
N LEU A 121 -8.33 8.91 -28.57
CA LEU A 121 -9.22 9.21 -29.70
C LEU A 121 -10.18 8.06 -29.98
N SER A 122 -9.71 6.81 -29.97
CA SER A 122 -10.58 5.64 -30.14
C SER A 122 -11.61 5.54 -29.01
N LEU A 123 -11.22 5.73 -27.75
CA LEU A 123 -12.17 5.68 -26.63
C LEU A 123 -13.16 6.85 -26.63
N MET A 124 -12.74 8.04 -27.07
CA MET A 124 -13.62 9.21 -27.26
C MET A 124 -14.65 8.94 -28.37
N GLN A 125 -14.24 8.35 -29.48
CA GLN A 125 -15.13 8.00 -30.60
C GLN A 125 -16.33 7.15 -30.15
N TYR A 126 -16.12 6.23 -29.20
CA TYR A 126 -17.18 5.35 -28.68
C TYR A 126 -17.83 5.84 -27.37
N GLY A 127 -17.53 7.08 -26.95
CA GLY A 127 -18.15 7.71 -25.79
C GLY A 127 -17.67 7.20 -24.42
N TYR A 128 -16.54 6.48 -24.36
CA TYR A 128 -15.96 6.01 -23.09
C TYR A 128 -15.10 7.04 -22.40
N LEU A 129 -14.63 8.06 -23.13
CA LEU A 129 -13.76 9.12 -22.64
C LEU A 129 -14.28 10.48 -23.11
N ALA A 130 -14.40 11.46 -22.21
CA ALA A 130 -14.73 12.83 -22.60
C ALA A 130 -13.48 13.56 -23.14
N ALA A 131 -13.67 14.43 -24.15
CA ALA A 131 -12.58 15.14 -24.83
C ALA A 131 -11.69 15.98 -23.89
N ASN A 132 -12.26 16.47 -22.79
CA ASN A 132 -11.57 17.30 -21.79
C ASN A 132 -10.95 16.51 -20.62
N GLN A 133 -10.97 15.17 -20.64
CA GLN A 133 -10.58 14.34 -19.50
C GLN A 133 -9.47 13.32 -19.81
N VAL A 134 -8.32 13.76 -20.32
CA VAL A 134 -7.17 12.88 -20.64
C VAL A 134 -6.31 12.56 -19.41
N ALA A 135 -6.90 12.54 -18.21
CA ALA A 135 -6.20 12.12 -17.00
C ALA A 135 -6.00 10.59 -17.00
N MET A 136 -4.84 10.12 -16.56
CA MET A 136 -4.48 8.69 -16.53
C MET A 136 -5.57 7.82 -15.89
N ALA A 137 -6.11 8.23 -14.75
CA ALA A 137 -7.14 7.47 -14.04
C ALA A 137 -8.48 7.41 -14.82
N THR A 138 -8.84 8.46 -15.56
CA THR A 138 -10.02 8.45 -16.43
C THR A 138 -9.80 7.52 -17.62
N LEU A 139 -8.59 7.50 -18.20
CA LEU A 139 -8.26 6.61 -19.30
C LEU A 139 -8.33 5.12 -18.88
N VAL A 140 -7.88 4.79 -17.67
CA VAL A 140 -8.02 3.44 -17.09
C VAL A 140 -9.50 3.06 -16.96
N ALA A 141 -10.32 3.95 -16.39
CA ALA A 141 -11.76 3.72 -16.25
C ALA A 141 -12.44 3.49 -17.61
N ALA A 142 -12.11 4.31 -18.62
CA ALA A 142 -12.62 4.19 -19.98
C ALA A 142 -12.22 2.84 -20.62
N THR A 143 -10.95 2.44 -20.46
CA THR A 143 -10.43 1.15 -20.96
C THR A 143 -11.17 -0.03 -20.33
N VAL A 144 -11.37 0.02 -19.01
CA VAL A 144 -12.08 -1.02 -18.24
C VAL A 144 -13.54 -1.13 -18.68
N LYS A 145 -14.26 0.00 -18.81
CA LYS A 145 -15.64 0.03 -19.31
C LYS A 145 -15.72 -0.54 -20.73
N PHE A 146 -14.79 -0.16 -21.61
CA PHE A 146 -14.75 -0.67 -22.99
C PHE A 146 -14.60 -2.20 -23.06
N PHE A 147 -13.66 -2.78 -22.30
CA PHE A 147 -13.47 -4.23 -22.22
C PHE A 147 -14.71 -4.95 -21.68
N HIS A 148 -15.33 -4.38 -20.65
CA HIS A 148 -16.52 -4.94 -20.04
C HIS A 148 -17.71 -4.96 -21.02
N VAL A 149 -18.03 -3.83 -21.63
CA VAL A 149 -19.17 -3.71 -22.56
C VAL A 149 -18.98 -4.59 -23.80
N ASN A 150 -17.76 -4.63 -24.35
CA ASN A 150 -17.45 -5.41 -25.55
C ASN A 150 -17.05 -6.86 -25.27
N LYS A 151 -17.10 -7.32 -24.00
CA LYS A 151 -16.81 -8.70 -23.58
C LYS A 151 -15.48 -9.23 -24.11
N LEU A 152 -14.42 -8.42 -24.02
CA LEU A 152 -13.10 -8.72 -24.62
C LEU A 152 -12.23 -9.67 -23.78
N GLY A 153 -12.77 -10.21 -22.69
CA GLY A 153 -12.05 -11.06 -21.76
C GLY A 153 -11.24 -10.24 -20.74
N PRO A 154 -10.22 -10.87 -20.11
CA PRO A 154 -9.50 -10.26 -19.00
C PRO A 154 -8.65 -9.06 -19.42
N LEU A 155 -8.76 -7.96 -18.66
CA LEU A 155 -7.95 -6.76 -18.84
C LEU A 155 -6.98 -6.58 -17.68
N ILE A 156 -5.72 -6.29 -17.96
CA ILE A 156 -4.73 -5.89 -16.96
C ILE A 156 -4.89 -4.40 -16.68
N ILE A 157 -5.16 -4.04 -15.44
CA ILE A 157 -5.36 -2.64 -15.02
C ILE A 157 -4.16 -2.09 -14.26
N ASP A 158 -3.26 -2.92 -13.74
CA ASP A 158 -1.99 -2.47 -13.17
C ASP A 158 -0.90 -3.49 -13.52
N PRO A 159 0.20 -3.10 -14.17
CA PRO A 159 0.53 -1.77 -14.71
C PRO A 159 -0.43 -1.29 -15.83
N HIS A 160 -0.86 -0.03 -15.77
CA HIS A 160 -1.82 0.56 -16.73
C HIS A 160 -1.37 0.42 -18.20
N THR A 161 -0.06 0.51 -18.45
CA THR A 161 0.52 0.45 -19.81
C THR A 161 0.23 -0.88 -20.49
N ILE A 162 0.21 -1.99 -19.76
CA ILE A 162 -0.15 -3.29 -20.31
C ILE A 162 -1.63 -3.30 -20.74
N GLY A 163 -2.52 -2.77 -19.89
CA GLY A 163 -3.95 -2.63 -20.22
C GLY A 163 -4.20 -1.79 -21.46
N PHE A 164 -3.46 -0.68 -21.60
CA PHE A 164 -3.54 0.18 -22.78
C PHE A 164 -3.07 -0.54 -24.04
N HIS A 165 -1.98 -1.32 -23.97
CA HIS A 165 -1.57 -2.16 -25.09
C HIS A 165 -2.62 -3.20 -25.46
N GLN A 166 -3.25 -3.84 -24.47
CA GLN A 166 -4.34 -4.79 -24.73
C GLN A 166 -5.51 -4.10 -25.44
N CYS A 167 -5.86 -2.88 -25.04
CA CYS A 167 -6.94 -2.13 -25.65
C CYS A 167 -6.64 -1.69 -27.08
N LEU A 168 -5.46 -1.14 -27.31
CA LEU A 168 -5.03 -0.74 -28.65
C LEU A 168 -4.95 -1.95 -29.58
N ALA A 169 -4.41 -3.08 -29.09
CA ALA A 169 -4.37 -4.32 -29.84
C ALA A 169 -5.79 -4.84 -30.17
N ALA A 170 -6.76 -4.67 -29.27
CA ALA A 170 -8.15 -5.04 -29.55
C ALA A 170 -8.75 -4.21 -30.69
N PHE A 171 -8.52 -2.89 -30.70
CA PHE A 171 -8.91 -2.00 -31.80
C PHE A 171 -8.25 -2.39 -33.13
N GLN A 172 -6.93 -2.63 -33.12
CA GLN A 172 -6.16 -2.98 -34.32
C GLN A 172 -6.57 -4.34 -34.91
N LYS A 173 -6.73 -5.35 -34.04
CA LYS A 173 -7.07 -6.72 -34.48
C LYS A 173 -8.44 -6.79 -35.15
N ASN A 174 -9.37 -5.92 -34.74
CA ASN A 174 -10.73 -5.91 -35.27
C ASN A 174 -11.11 -4.53 -35.83
N ALA A 175 -10.27 -3.98 -36.71
CA ALA A 175 -10.52 -2.66 -37.31
C ALA A 175 -11.87 -2.56 -38.05
N SER A 176 -12.41 -3.68 -38.53
CA SER A 176 -13.73 -3.75 -39.20
C SER A 176 -14.89 -4.08 -38.24
N ALA A 177 -14.64 -4.28 -36.94
CA ALA A 177 -15.70 -4.60 -36.00
C ALA A 177 -16.49 -3.35 -35.59
N THR A 178 -17.80 -3.51 -35.45
CA THR A 178 -18.67 -2.48 -34.87
C THR A 178 -18.58 -2.57 -33.36
N TRP A 179 -17.76 -1.72 -32.75
CA TRP A 179 -17.66 -1.63 -31.30
C TRP A 179 -18.93 -1.05 -30.68
N LEU A 180 -19.31 -1.56 -29.52
CA LEU A 180 -20.42 -1.05 -28.73
C LEU A 180 -20.02 0.25 -28.05
N THR A 181 -20.91 1.25 -28.11
CA THR A 181 -20.73 2.54 -27.43
C THR A 181 -20.93 2.41 -25.92
N ASN A 182 -20.34 3.33 -25.16
CA ASN A 182 -20.55 3.41 -23.73
C ASN A 182 -22.05 3.58 -23.41
N PRO A 183 -22.67 2.70 -22.60
CA PRO A 183 -24.07 2.83 -22.23
C PRO A 183 -24.34 4.01 -21.28
N GLY A 184 -23.31 4.65 -20.73
CA GLY A 184 -23.43 5.84 -19.88
C GLY A 184 -23.87 5.57 -18.44
N ASN A 185 -24.15 4.32 -18.08
CA ASN A 185 -24.61 3.91 -16.75
C ASN A 185 -23.61 3.01 -16.02
N LEU A 186 -22.34 2.98 -16.44
CA LEU A 186 -21.30 2.17 -15.82
C LEU A 186 -20.35 3.04 -15.00
N ILE A 187 -20.13 2.61 -13.76
CA ILE A 187 -19.28 3.28 -12.78
C ILE A 187 -18.14 2.33 -12.44
N TYR A 188 -16.91 2.76 -12.76
CA TYR A 188 -15.70 2.03 -12.40
C TYR A 188 -15.18 2.54 -11.06
N VAL A 189 -15.06 1.66 -10.07
CA VAL A 189 -14.57 1.96 -8.72
C VAL A 189 -13.23 1.27 -8.50
N HIS A 190 -12.25 2.04 -8.04
CA HIS A 190 -10.92 1.54 -7.72
C HIS A 190 -10.66 1.71 -6.21
N PRO A 191 -10.71 0.62 -5.42
CA PRO A 191 -10.40 0.70 -4.00
C PRO A 191 -8.95 1.13 -3.79
N ARG A 192 -8.76 2.28 -3.12
CA ARG A 192 -7.45 2.83 -2.84
C ARG A 192 -6.88 2.18 -1.58
N GLY A 193 -6.02 1.20 -1.79
CA GLY A 193 -5.21 0.65 -0.71
C GLY A 193 -4.35 1.76 -0.09
N ARG A 194 -4.17 1.73 1.23
CA ARG A 194 -3.10 2.51 1.87
C ARG A 194 -1.75 1.89 1.49
N THR A 195 -1.29 2.14 0.27
CA THR A 195 0.07 1.86 -0.16
C THR A 195 1.01 2.81 0.58
N ARG A 196 1.28 2.50 1.85
CA ARG A 196 2.54 2.97 2.44
C ARG A 196 3.64 2.33 1.59
N SER A 197 4.47 3.17 1.03
CA SER A 197 5.62 2.94 0.16
C SER A 197 6.72 1.99 0.73
N SER A 198 6.40 1.12 1.69
CA SER A 198 7.35 0.13 2.20
C SER A 198 7.24 -1.16 1.38
N ARG A 199 8.04 -1.25 0.32
CA ARG A 199 8.85 -2.42 -0.15
C ARG A 199 8.27 -3.86 -0.13
N SER A 200 7.01 -4.06 0.20
CA SER A 200 6.33 -5.35 0.31
C SER A 200 5.06 -5.26 -0.50
N SER A 201 5.12 -5.91 -1.66
CA SER A 201 4.03 -6.28 -2.56
C SER A 201 2.64 -6.25 -1.91
N SER A 202 1.77 -5.42 -2.50
CA SER A 202 0.32 -5.63 -2.60
C SER A 202 -0.33 -6.32 -1.40
N LYS A 203 -0.70 -5.53 -0.37
CA LYS A 203 -1.81 -5.97 0.46
C LYS A 203 -3.01 -6.12 -0.47
N ILE A 204 -3.37 -7.37 -0.74
CA ILE A 204 -4.57 -7.76 -1.49
C ILE A 204 -5.73 -7.03 -0.83
N ILE A 205 -6.21 -5.98 -1.49
CA ILE A 205 -7.48 -5.37 -1.11
C ILE A 205 -8.50 -6.44 -1.46
N ALA A 206 -9.24 -6.91 -0.47
CA ALA A 206 -10.02 -8.16 -0.57
C ALA A 206 -11.01 -8.21 -1.76
N GLN A 207 -11.33 -7.08 -2.40
CA GLN A 207 -12.26 -7.05 -3.54
C GLN A 207 -11.70 -6.42 -4.83
N GLY A 208 -10.52 -5.79 -4.81
CA GLY A 208 -9.90 -5.11 -5.96
C GLY A 208 -10.84 -4.16 -6.75
N PRO A 209 -10.43 -3.63 -7.91
CA PRO A 209 -11.28 -2.74 -8.71
C PRO A 209 -12.47 -3.45 -9.35
N PHE A 210 -13.60 -2.74 -9.48
CA PHE A 210 -14.85 -3.32 -9.95
C PHE A 210 -15.70 -2.33 -10.75
N ILE A 211 -16.67 -2.84 -11.50
CA ILE A 211 -17.68 -2.05 -12.22
C ILE A 211 -19.04 -2.29 -11.58
N VAL A 212 -19.80 -1.22 -11.39
CA VAL A 212 -21.20 -1.22 -10.95
C VAL A 212 -22.06 -0.52 -12.00
N GLN A 213 -23.29 -0.99 -12.17
CA GLN A 213 -24.28 -0.33 -13.01
C GLN A 213 -25.08 0.66 -12.18
N ASP A 214 -25.37 1.84 -12.72
CA ASP A 214 -26.22 2.83 -12.06
C ASP A 214 -27.60 2.24 -11.77
N SER A 215 -28.03 2.37 -10.51
CA SER A 215 -29.28 1.85 -9.99
C SER A 215 -29.72 2.64 -8.75
N THR A 216 -30.91 2.37 -8.24
CA THR A 216 -31.40 2.93 -6.96
C THR A 216 -30.67 2.38 -5.74
N GLN A 217 -29.90 1.30 -5.91
CA GLN A 217 -29.10 0.67 -4.85
C GLN A 217 -27.60 0.98 -5.00
N LEU A 218 -27.23 1.93 -5.87
CA LEU A 218 -25.86 2.24 -6.24
C LEU A 218 -24.95 2.45 -5.02
N VAL A 219 -25.38 3.28 -4.06
CA VAL A 219 -24.58 3.58 -2.87
C VAL A 219 -24.38 2.33 -2.02
N SER A 220 -25.46 1.58 -1.72
CA SER A 220 -25.34 0.33 -0.95
C SER A 220 -24.45 -0.70 -1.63
N GLU A 221 -24.54 -0.86 -2.96
CA GLU A 221 -23.73 -1.82 -3.71
C GLU A 221 -22.24 -1.44 -3.71
N ILE A 222 -21.92 -0.16 -3.93
CA ILE A 222 -20.53 0.31 -3.86
C ILE A 222 -19.97 0.13 -2.44
N LEU A 223 -20.73 0.48 -1.40
CA LEU A 223 -20.28 0.34 -0.01
C LEU A 223 -20.08 -1.12 0.38
N ASP A 224 -20.93 -2.03 -0.10
CA ASP A 224 -20.79 -3.47 0.09
C ASP A 224 -19.51 -4.01 -0.56
N ARG A 225 -19.28 -3.67 -1.83
CA ARG A 225 -18.08 -4.08 -2.57
C ARG A 225 -16.79 -3.46 -2.01
N LEU A 226 -16.87 -2.26 -1.43
CA LEU A 226 -15.76 -1.67 -0.69
C LEU A 226 -15.53 -2.31 0.69
N GLY A 227 -16.45 -3.16 1.16
CA GLY A 227 -16.38 -3.89 2.42
C GLY A 227 -16.87 -3.11 3.64
N TYR A 228 -17.61 -2.01 3.45
CA TYR A 228 -18.21 -1.24 4.53
C TYR A 228 -19.48 -1.91 5.10
N SER A 229 -20.20 -2.67 4.27
CA SER A 229 -21.40 -3.39 4.70
C SER A 229 -21.08 -4.44 5.76
N SER A 230 -21.90 -4.46 6.81
CA SER A 230 -21.81 -5.42 7.91
C SER A 230 -23.22 -5.72 8.38
N PRO A 231 -23.58 -6.97 8.73
CA PRO A 231 -24.93 -7.31 9.23
C PRO A 231 -25.36 -6.52 10.48
N GLU A 232 -24.38 -5.96 11.20
CA GLU A 232 -24.58 -5.16 12.41
C GLU A 232 -24.90 -3.68 12.13
N LEU A 233 -24.72 -3.22 10.88
CA LEU A 233 -24.82 -1.82 10.51
C LEU A 233 -26.02 -1.59 9.60
N ASN A 234 -26.78 -0.54 9.87
CA ASN A 234 -27.73 -0.04 8.87
C ASN A 234 -27.00 0.80 7.80
N LEU A 235 -27.71 1.13 6.72
CA LEU A 235 -27.14 1.90 5.61
C LEU A 235 -26.61 3.26 6.05
N GLN A 236 -27.32 3.97 6.94
CA GLN A 236 -26.90 5.28 7.41
C GLN A 236 -25.57 5.22 8.17
N GLU A 237 -25.42 4.25 9.08
CA GLU A 237 -24.17 4.05 9.82
C GLU A 237 -23.01 3.65 8.89
N THR A 238 -23.31 2.89 7.84
CA THR A 238 -22.35 2.49 6.80
C THR A 238 -21.89 3.72 6.00
N ILE A 239 -22.83 4.58 5.61
CA ILE A 239 -22.55 5.86 4.95
C ILE A 239 -21.70 6.77 5.84
N ASP A 240 -22.05 6.91 7.11
CA ASP A 240 -21.29 7.75 8.05
C ASP A 240 -19.84 7.26 8.20
N MET A 241 -19.64 5.94 8.28
CA MET A 241 -18.31 5.35 8.35
C MET A 241 -17.50 5.55 7.07
N PHE A 242 -18.14 5.39 5.90
CA PHE A 242 -17.51 5.68 4.62
C PHE A 242 -17.11 7.15 4.51
N TRP A 243 -18.02 8.03 4.90
CA TRP A 243 -17.86 9.49 4.87
C TRP A 243 -16.67 9.91 5.72
N ASP A 244 -16.58 9.43 6.96
CA ASP A 244 -15.47 9.71 7.88
C ASP A 244 -14.14 9.15 7.35
N GLY A 245 -14.17 7.94 6.76
CA GLY A 245 -13.00 7.32 6.15
C GLY A 245 -12.45 8.08 4.94
N ASN A 246 -13.33 8.78 4.22
CA ASN A 246 -13.03 9.45 2.95
C ASN A 246 -13.18 10.98 3.00
N ILE A 247 -13.34 11.58 4.18
CA ILE A 247 -13.57 13.02 4.39
C ILE A 247 -12.57 13.91 3.63
N GLY A 248 -11.29 13.56 3.63
CA GLY A 248 -10.25 14.33 2.94
C GLY A 248 -10.39 14.28 1.41
N PHE A 249 -10.90 13.17 0.86
CA PHE A 249 -11.17 13.04 -0.56
C PHE A 249 -12.45 13.80 -0.95
N LEU A 250 -13.52 13.63 -0.18
CA LEU A 250 -14.79 14.35 -0.37
C LEU A 250 -14.59 15.87 -0.34
N LYS A 251 -13.78 16.39 0.60
CA LYS A 251 -13.41 17.82 0.64
C LYS A 251 -12.68 18.29 -0.63
N ARG A 252 -11.75 17.50 -1.16
CA ARG A 252 -11.05 17.82 -2.42
C ARG A 252 -11.96 17.81 -3.64
N ARG A 253 -13.07 17.06 -3.57
CA ARG A 253 -14.15 17.07 -4.56
C ARG A 253 -15.11 18.26 -4.40
N GLY A 254 -14.91 19.11 -3.40
CA GLY A 254 -15.77 20.27 -3.13
C GLY A 254 -17.07 19.94 -2.38
N ILE A 255 -17.20 18.72 -1.85
CA ILE A 255 -18.37 18.34 -1.04
C ILE A 255 -18.22 18.95 0.35
N SER A 256 -19.22 19.74 0.78
CA SER A 256 -19.28 20.29 2.14
C SER A 256 -19.48 19.16 3.15
N VAL A 257 -18.50 18.90 4.01
CA VAL A 257 -18.57 17.80 4.99
C VAL A 257 -19.17 18.25 6.33
N ALA A 258 -19.07 19.54 6.67
CA ALA A 258 -19.49 20.03 7.98
C ALA A 258 -21.02 20.15 8.14
N THR A 259 -21.77 20.20 7.04
CA THR A 259 -23.18 20.60 7.04
C THR A 259 -24.14 19.50 6.57
N VAL A 260 -23.62 18.36 6.15
CA VAL A 260 -24.40 17.32 5.47
C VAL A 260 -24.64 16.17 6.44
N GLU A 261 -25.90 15.95 6.79
CA GLU A 261 -26.33 14.89 7.72
C GLU A 261 -27.44 14.02 7.10
N GLY A 262 -27.57 12.78 7.60
CA GLY A 262 -28.65 11.87 7.22
C GLY A 262 -28.75 11.63 5.70
N GLU A 263 -29.96 11.83 5.17
CA GLU A 263 -30.31 11.65 3.75
C GLU A 263 -29.48 12.54 2.80
N GLN A 264 -29.05 13.72 3.25
CA GLN A 264 -28.24 14.61 2.42
C GLN A 264 -26.88 13.98 2.08
N LYS A 265 -26.33 13.12 2.97
CA LYS A 265 -25.09 12.38 2.67
C LYS A 265 -25.34 11.35 1.58
N LEU A 266 -26.47 10.63 1.65
CA LEU A 266 -26.85 9.66 0.64
C LEU A 266 -26.97 10.33 -0.74
N GLU A 267 -27.71 11.43 -0.84
CA GLU A 267 -27.87 12.20 -2.08
C GLU A 267 -26.53 12.73 -2.62
N ALA A 268 -25.65 13.20 -1.73
CA ALA A 268 -24.33 13.69 -2.12
C ALA A 268 -23.44 12.55 -2.67
N LEU A 269 -23.45 11.38 -2.03
CA LEU A 269 -22.72 10.21 -2.50
C LEU A 269 -23.28 9.66 -3.82
N GLU A 270 -24.61 9.61 -3.94
CA GLU A 270 -25.29 9.23 -5.17
C GLU A 270 -24.88 10.10 -6.35
N ARG A 271 -24.83 11.42 -6.14
CA ARG A 271 -24.38 12.38 -7.16
C ARG A 271 -22.91 12.16 -7.50
N GLU A 272 -22.06 12.02 -6.49
CA GLU A 272 -20.61 11.86 -6.68
C GLU A 272 -20.25 10.55 -7.40
N PHE A 273 -20.89 9.43 -7.06
CA PHE A 273 -20.65 8.14 -7.72
C PHE A 273 -21.09 8.13 -9.19
N ARG A 274 -22.08 8.95 -9.56
CA ARG A 274 -22.54 9.12 -10.95
C ARG A 274 -21.65 10.05 -11.78
N LEU A 275 -20.74 10.79 -11.15
CA LEU A 275 -19.78 11.59 -11.91
C LEU A 275 -18.84 10.66 -12.66
N ASP A 276 -18.62 10.96 -13.95
CA ASP A 276 -17.62 10.27 -14.77
C ASP A 276 -16.21 10.80 -14.43
N LEU A 277 -15.80 10.53 -13.21
CA LEU A 277 -14.53 10.91 -12.62
C LEU A 277 -13.89 9.67 -11.96
N PRO A 278 -12.57 9.67 -11.72
CA PRO A 278 -11.92 8.57 -11.03
C PRO A 278 -12.52 8.30 -9.63
N GLN A 279 -13.11 7.13 -9.43
CA GLN A 279 -13.75 6.73 -8.18
C GLN A 279 -12.75 5.97 -7.29
N ASP A 280 -11.75 6.69 -6.78
CA ASP A 280 -10.66 6.15 -5.95
C ASP A 280 -11.00 6.22 -4.45
N TRP A 281 -11.73 5.23 -3.95
CA TRP A 281 -12.27 5.24 -2.58
C TRP A 281 -11.45 4.39 -1.61
N HIS A 282 -11.21 4.89 -0.41
CA HIS A 282 -10.54 4.08 0.61
C HIS A 282 -11.51 3.02 1.15
N PRO A 283 -11.08 1.76 1.26
CA PRO A 283 -11.82 0.73 1.98
C PRO A 283 -11.80 1.03 3.49
N PRO A 284 -12.64 0.36 4.30
CA PRO A 284 -12.59 0.50 5.75
C PRO A 284 -11.22 0.08 6.28
N ARG A 285 -10.88 0.58 7.47
CA ARG A 285 -9.56 0.31 8.07
C ARG A 285 -9.44 -1.18 8.37
N SER A 286 -8.39 -1.79 7.82
CA SER A 286 -8.02 -3.18 8.14
C SER A 286 -7.55 -3.31 9.58
N ASP A 287 -7.99 -4.37 10.24
CA ASP A 287 -7.61 -4.79 11.59
C ASP A 287 -6.28 -5.55 11.63
N VAL A 288 -5.63 -5.85 10.50
CA VAL A 288 -4.41 -6.68 10.44
C VAL A 288 -3.30 -6.14 11.34
N ASN A 289 -2.99 -4.85 11.22
CA ASN A 289 -1.95 -4.23 12.06
C ASN A 289 -2.43 -4.05 13.51
N LEU A 290 -3.75 -3.94 13.73
CA LEU A 290 -4.33 -3.83 15.05
C LEU A 290 -4.24 -5.16 15.80
N ARG A 291 -4.45 -6.29 15.11
CA ARG A 291 -4.26 -7.64 15.67
C ARG A 291 -2.83 -7.86 16.16
N ASP A 292 -1.84 -7.50 15.35
CA ASP A 292 -0.43 -7.57 15.73
C ASP A 292 -0.14 -6.74 16.98
N PHE A 293 -0.70 -5.53 17.03
CA PHE A 293 -0.59 -4.65 18.20
C PHE A 293 -1.26 -5.25 19.44
N LEU A 294 -2.50 -5.74 19.33
CA LEU A 294 -3.26 -6.32 20.44
C LEU A 294 -2.59 -7.59 20.97
N LEU A 295 -2.05 -8.42 20.09
CA LEU A 295 -1.26 -9.60 20.45
C LEU A 295 0.00 -9.19 21.23
N GLY A 296 0.76 -8.23 20.70
CA GLY A 296 1.97 -7.73 21.39
C GLY A 296 1.70 -7.03 22.73
N LYS A 297 0.45 -6.62 22.99
CA LYS A 297 0.00 -6.05 24.26
C LYS A 297 -0.71 -7.07 25.17
N GLY A 298 -0.81 -8.33 24.76
CA GLY A 298 -1.47 -9.38 25.54
C GLY A 298 -2.99 -9.26 25.64
N PHE A 299 -3.63 -8.47 24.77
CA PHE A 299 -5.10 -8.41 24.69
C PHE A 299 -5.70 -9.52 23.81
N LEU A 300 -4.88 -10.13 22.96
CA LEU A 300 -5.26 -11.16 22.01
C LEU A 300 -4.28 -12.33 22.09
N ASP A 301 -4.76 -13.58 22.07
CA ASP A 301 -3.90 -14.75 22.25
C ASP A 301 -3.17 -15.17 20.97
N ARG A 302 -3.79 -14.93 19.81
CA ARG A 302 -3.26 -15.33 18.49
C ARG A 302 -3.70 -14.37 17.40
N LYS A 303 -2.87 -14.26 16.35
CA LYS A 303 -3.08 -13.30 15.24
C LYS A 303 -4.32 -13.61 14.40
N ASP A 304 -4.61 -14.88 14.18
CA ASP A 304 -5.72 -15.42 13.38
C ASP A 304 -7.03 -15.60 14.17
N ALA A 305 -7.13 -15.01 15.36
CA ALA A 305 -8.33 -15.09 16.20
C ALA A 305 -9.62 -14.69 15.46
N LEU A 306 -10.75 -15.28 15.85
CA LEU A 306 -12.03 -14.98 15.23
C LEU A 306 -12.42 -13.50 15.43
N ARG A 307 -13.23 -12.96 14.52
CA ARG A 307 -13.66 -11.54 14.55
C ARG A 307 -14.25 -11.15 15.91
N GLU A 308 -15.07 -12.01 16.52
CA GLU A 308 -15.65 -11.77 17.86
C GLU A 308 -14.60 -11.70 18.97
N GLN A 309 -13.56 -12.53 18.91
CA GLN A 309 -12.46 -12.50 19.87
C GLN A 309 -11.66 -11.20 19.74
N VAL A 310 -11.41 -10.75 18.50
CA VAL A 310 -10.76 -9.46 18.24
C VAL A 310 -11.65 -8.30 18.69
N LYS A 311 -12.97 -8.38 18.48
CA LYS A 311 -13.93 -7.38 18.95
C LYS A 311 -13.84 -7.23 20.47
N LEU A 312 -13.81 -8.34 21.22
CA LEU A 312 -13.68 -8.34 22.68
C LEU A 312 -12.32 -7.78 23.12
N ALA A 313 -11.23 -8.18 22.45
CA ALA A 313 -9.88 -7.67 22.71
C ALA A 313 -9.79 -6.15 22.51
N ILE A 314 -10.40 -5.62 21.44
CA ILE A 314 -10.48 -4.18 21.18
C ILE A 314 -11.24 -3.47 22.30
N LYS A 315 -12.39 -3.99 22.73
CA LYS A 315 -13.17 -3.41 23.83
C LYS A 315 -12.35 -3.33 25.12
N LYS A 316 -11.68 -4.43 25.50
CA LYS A 316 -10.77 -4.47 26.66
C LYS A 316 -9.64 -3.45 26.54
N PHE A 317 -9.01 -3.37 25.37
CA PHE A 317 -7.96 -2.39 25.10
C PHE A 317 -8.46 -0.94 25.27
N LEU A 318 -9.58 -0.58 24.64
CA LEU A 318 -10.17 0.75 24.76
C LEU A 318 -10.55 1.10 26.21
N GLN A 319 -11.15 0.16 26.94
CA GLN A 319 -11.48 0.33 28.36
C GLN A 319 -10.23 0.54 29.23
N SER A 320 -9.15 -0.20 28.97
CA SER A 320 -7.87 -0.03 29.70
C SER A 320 -7.23 1.35 29.47
N ARG A 321 -7.64 2.05 28.39
CA ARG A 321 -7.26 3.44 28.07
C ARG A 321 -8.25 4.48 28.60
N GLY A 322 -9.21 4.08 29.43
CA GLY A 322 -10.26 4.95 29.97
C GLY A 322 -11.30 5.39 28.94
N GLN A 323 -11.37 4.76 27.77
CA GLN A 323 -12.40 5.07 26.80
C GLN A 323 -13.70 4.33 27.13
N SER A 324 -14.80 5.07 27.16
CA SER A 324 -16.14 4.48 27.21
C SER A 324 -16.46 3.86 25.86
N VAL A 325 -16.78 2.56 25.86
CA VAL A 325 -17.14 1.81 24.66
C VAL A 325 -18.62 1.46 24.70
N PRO A 326 -19.48 2.13 23.91
CA PRO A 326 -20.90 1.81 23.88
C PRO A 326 -21.15 0.33 23.54
N PRO A 327 -22.16 -0.32 24.14
CA PRO A 327 -22.42 -1.75 23.91
C PRO A 327 -22.65 -2.10 22.44
N LYS A 328 -23.33 -1.22 21.71
CA LYS A 328 -23.82 -1.41 20.33
C LYS A 328 -22.83 -0.99 19.23
N ARG A 329 -21.56 -0.73 19.53
CA ARG A 329 -20.57 -0.39 18.49
C ARG A 329 -20.32 -1.58 17.56
N SER A 330 -20.36 -1.34 16.25
CA SER A 330 -20.02 -2.34 15.25
C SER A 330 -18.52 -2.66 15.28
N TYR A 331 -18.16 -3.80 14.72
CA TYR A 331 -16.75 -4.19 14.63
C TYR A 331 -15.87 -3.14 13.94
N LEU A 332 -16.30 -2.59 12.80
CA LEU A 332 -15.50 -1.64 12.03
C LEU A 332 -15.32 -0.30 12.77
N GLN A 333 -16.35 0.15 13.50
CA GLN A 333 -16.26 1.33 14.38
C GLN A 333 -15.20 1.09 15.47
N LEU A 334 -15.25 -0.07 16.14
CA LEU A 334 -14.27 -0.44 17.17
C LEU A 334 -12.83 -0.47 16.62
N VAL A 335 -12.64 -1.02 15.42
CA VAL A 335 -11.32 -1.01 14.76
C VAL A 335 -10.85 0.43 14.48
N ALA A 336 -11.74 1.29 13.99
CA ALA A 336 -11.40 2.68 13.71
C ALA A 336 -11.01 3.45 14.99
N ASP A 337 -11.80 3.30 16.05
CA ASP A 337 -11.58 3.91 17.37
C ASP A 337 -10.25 3.46 17.97
N ALA A 338 -10.00 2.15 18.00
CA ALA A 338 -8.76 1.58 18.52
C ALA A 338 -7.54 2.05 17.73
N LEU A 339 -7.61 2.07 16.40
CA LEU A 339 -6.52 2.60 15.57
C LEU A 339 -6.27 4.09 15.82
N ASN A 340 -7.29 4.89 16.11
CA ASN A 340 -7.11 6.30 16.48
C ASN A 340 -6.34 6.43 17.80
N VAL A 341 -6.62 5.58 18.79
CA VAL A 341 -5.87 5.55 20.06
C VAL A 341 -4.43 5.11 19.83
N VAL A 342 -4.22 4.00 19.12
CA VAL A 342 -2.87 3.48 18.80
C VAL A 342 -2.02 4.51 18.06
N ASN A 343 -2.61 5.25 17.11
CA ASN A 343 -1.88 6.28 16.36
C ASN A 343 -1.53 7.51 17.21
N LYS A 344 -2.31 7.84 18.24
CA LYS A 344 -2.01 8.95 19.16
C LYS A 344 -0.88 8.61 20.12
N ASP A 345 -0.77 7.33 20.49
CA ASP A 345 0.23 6.78 21.40
C ASP A 345 1.60 6.53 20.73
N ASP A 346 1.65 6.45 19.40
CA ASP A 346 2.88 6.22 18.64
C ASP A 346 3.58 7.56 18.31
N PRO A 347 4.61 7.99 19.07
CA PRO A 347 5.28 9.27 18.84
C PRO A 347 5.95 9.34 17.46
N CYS A 348 6.32 8.20 16.89
CA CYS A 348 6.92 8.13 15.54
C CYS A 348 5.89 8.41 14.42
N ARG A 349 4.59 8.50 14.74
CA ARG A 349 3.52 8.83 13.78
C ARG A 349 3.02 10.26 13.88
N ARG A 350 3.50 11.05 14.85
CA ARG A 350 3.27 12.50 14.91
C ARG A 350 4.30 13.19 14.02
N ILE A 351 4.16 13.04 12.70
CA ILE A 351 4.92 13.80 11.69
C ILE A 351 3.92 14.57 10.86
#